data_AF-A0A960G4Y0-F1
#
_entry.id   AF-A0A960G4Y0-F1
#
_cell.length_a   1.000
_cell.length_b   1.000
_cell.length_c   1.000
_cell.angle_alpha   90.00
_cell.angle_beta   90.00
_cell.angle_gamma   90.00
#
_symmetry.space_group_name_H-M   'P 1'
#
loop_
_entity.id
_entity.type
_entity.pdbx_description
1 polymer ?
#
loop_
_entity_poly.entity_id
_entity_poly.type
_entity_poly.pdbx_seq_one_letter_code
_entity_poly.pdbx_strand_id
1 'polypeptide(L)'
;MTGCSPPQSWGPVRVTAAQAAEIGRALGEALAGGDAQRASALGEDPAVRQRLATMALNADRLRLRGVTVTSVAPPGADGAVAATVTWQVPAIDPDPISSTLTLHLVVAGHVRVAAVETEGQTPLWLQADPVHVRRAGAAMVVLPARSPGLGGDAGRQARRAVATVRAVLPRWPGRLAIEVPSTVASYEAALGASPGERADDAAVTTTLGDPSTSRSSRVVINPGVFASLSPLGRRVVLAHEATHVATSAAASPAPLWLVEGFADYVALRDVAVPEWTSAAQLSAQVARRG
;
A
#
# COMPACT_ATOMS: atom_id res chain seq x y z
N MET A 1 -20.47 13.94 -14.09
CA MET A 1 -21.53 12.92 -13.92
C MET A 1 -20.98 11.58 -14.39
N THR A 2 -20.23 10.91 -13.54
CA THR A 2 -19.78 9.53 -13.72
C THR A 2 -20.54 8.71 -12.69
N GLY A 3 -21.41 7.83 -13.18
CA GLY A 3 -22.36 7.10 -12.34
C GLY A 3 -21.63 6.22 -11.34
N CYS A 4 -22.02 6.35 -10.06
CA CYS A 4 -21.88 5.25 -9.12
C CYS A 4 -22.61 4.05 -9.74
N SER A 5 -21.89 2.96 -10.01
CA SER A 5 -22.55 1.67 -10.21
C SER A 5 -23.41 1.40 -8.97
N PRO A 6 -24.69 1.03 -9.13
CA PRO A 6 -25.51 0.66 -7.99
C PRO A 6 -24.84 -0.52 -7.26
N PRO A 7 -25.01 -0.63 -5.92
CA PRO A 7 -24.55 -1.80 -5.19
C PRO A 7 -25.15 -3.04 -5.85
N GLN A 8 -24.28 -3.98 -6.21
CA GLN A 8 -24.66 -5.24 -6.83
C GLN A 8 -25.56 -5.97 -5.82
N SER A 9 -26.83 -6.21 -6.17
CA SER A 9 -27.76 -6.86 -5.25
C SER A 9 -27.47 -8.34 -5.21
N TRP A 10 -26.80 -8.81 -4.16
CA TRP A 10 -26.64 -10.23 -3.89
C TRP A 10 -27.99 -10.79 -3.44
N GLY A 11 -28.56 -11.72 -4.21
CA GLY A 11 -29.78 -12.44 -3.79
C GLY A 11 -29.53 -13.24 -2.51
N PRO A 12 -30.57 -13.75 -1.82
CA PRO A 12 -30.37 -14.52 -0.60
C PRO A 12 -29.52 -15.77 -0.87
N VAL A 13 -28.31 -15.82 -0.30
CA VAL A 13 -27.39 -16.97 -0.42
C VAL A 13 -27.31 -17.68 0.92
N ARG A 14 -27.58 -18.99 0.94
CA ARG A 14 -27.33 -19.81 2.13
C ARG A 14 -25.90 -20.36 2.12
N VAL A 15 -24.95 -19.56 2.57
CA VAL A 15 -23.57 -20.01 2.88
C VAL A 15 -23.46 -20.27 4.38
N THR A 16 -22.98 -21.45 4.77
CA THR A 16 -22.72 -21.78 6.18
C THR A 16 -21.38 -21.21 6.63
N ALA A 17 -21.21 -21.03 7.95
CA ALA A 17 -19.92 -20.62 8.52
C ALA A 17 -18.77 -21.59 8.17
N ALA A 18 -19.04 -22.90 8.13
CA ALA A 18 -18.06 -23.91 7.74
C ALA A 18 -17.62 -23.76 6.28
N GLN A 19 -18.55 -23.48 5.37
CA GLN A 19 -18.23 -23.23 3.97
C GLN A 19 -17.44 -21.93 3.77
N ALA A 20 -17.77 -20.87 4.51
CA ALA A 20 -17.03 -19.62 4.47
C ALA A 20 -15.60 -19.78 5.00
N ALA A 21 -15.43 -20.50 6.10
CA ALA A 21 -14.12 -20.83 6.66
C ALA A 21 -13.26 -21.66 5.68
N GLU A 22 -13.88 -22.62 4.99
CA GLU A 22 -13.22 -23.44 3.97
C GLU A 22 -12.75 -22.61 2.76
N ILE A 23 -13.59 -21.69 2.27
CA ILE A 23 -13.21 -20.76 1.19
C ILE A 23 -12.08 -19.83 1.64
N GLY A 24 -12.16 -19.29 2.86
CA GLY A 24 -11.09 -18.48 3.45
C GLY A 24 -9.77 -19.25 3.49
N ARG A 25 -9.78 -20.47 4.04
CA ARG A 25 -8.59 -21.34 4.10
C ARG A 25 -8.03 -21.64 2.71
N ALA A 26 -8.87 -22.04 1.76
CA ALA A 26 -8.44 -22.34 0.40
C ALA A 26 -7.83 -21.13 -0.31
N LEU A 27 -8.40 -19.93 -0.11
CA LEU A 27 -7.84 -18.68 -0.62
C LEU A 27 -6.50 -18.38 0.05
N GLY A 28 -6.42 -18.46 1.38
CA GLY A 28 -5.19 -18.26 2.13
C GLY A 28 -4.05 -19.17 1.65
N GLU A 29 -4.31 -20.46 1.44
CA GLU A 29 -3.34 -21.43 0.92
C GLU A 29 -2.88 -21.08 -0.50
N ALA A 30 -3.80 -20.70 -1.38
CA ALA A 30 -3.46 -20.30 -2.75
C ALA A 30 -2.58 -19.04 -2.77
N LEU A 31 -2.91 -18.04 -1.94
CA LEU A 31 -2.12 -16.81 -1.81
C LEU A 31 -0.75 -17.08 -1.18
N ALA A 32 -0.68 -17.91 -0.14
CA ALA A 32 0.57 -18.29 0.52
C ALA A 32 1.52 -19.05 -0.41
N GLY A 33 0.97 -19.87 -1.32
CA GLY A 33 1.73 -20.62 -2.32
C GLY A 33 2.03 -19.86 -3.61
N GLY A 34 1.47 -18.65 -3.79
CA GLY A 34 1.57 -17.95 -5.09
C GLY A 34 0.81 -18.65 -6.22
N ASP A 35 -0.14 -19.52 -5.89
CA ASP A 35 -0.84 -20.39 -6.84
C ASP A 35 -1.99 -19.65 -7.50
N ALA A 36 -1.69 -18.97 -8.61
CA ALA A 36 -2.64 -18.20 -9.38
C ALA A 36 -3.80 -19.05 -9.94
N GLN A 37 -3.55 -20.32 -10.27
CA GLN A 37 -4.58 -21.20 -10.81
C GLN A 37 -5.56 -21.62 -9.72
N ARG A 38 -5.05 -22.02 -8.54
CA ARG A 38 -5.89 -22.37 -7.39
C ARG A 38 -6.69 -21.17 -6.89
N ALA A 39 -6.07 -19.99 -6.81
CA ALA A 39 -6.77 -18.76 -6.44
C ALA A 39 -7.85 -18.41 -7.48
N SER A 40 -7.52 -18.48 -8.77
CA SER A 40 -8.48 -18.27 -9.86
C SER A 40 -9.65 -19.24 -9.79
N ALA A 41 -9.45 -20.50 -9.40
CA ALA A 41 -10.52 -21.50 -9.39
C ALA A 41 -11.65 -21.16 -8.40
N LEU A 42 -11.36 -20.37 -7.36
CA LEU A 42 -12.32 -19.95 -6.33
C LEU A 42 -13.29 -18.85 -6.81
N GLY A 43 -12.96 -18.14 -7.89
CA GLY A 43 -13.77 -17.02 -8.39
C GLY A 43 -15.00 -17.47 -9.17
N GLU A 44 -16.11 -16.75 -9.01
CA GLU A 44 -17.37 -17.00 -9.71
C GLU A 44 -17.24 -16.67 -11.21
N ASP A 45 -16.94 -15.42 -11.52
CA ASP A 45 -16.88 -14.89 -12.89
C ASP A 45 -15.43 -14.60 -13.35
N PRO A 46 -15.18 -14.38 -14.66
CA PRO A 46 -13.84 -14.10 -15.18
C PRO A 46 -13.11 -12.93 -14.51
N ALA A 47 -13.80 -11.87 -14.10
CA ALA A 47 -13.18 -10.71 -13.46
C ALA A 47 -12.70 -11.04 -12.04
N VAL A 48 -13.52 -11.75 -11.26
CA VAL A 48 -13.14 -12.20 -9.91
C VAL A 48 -12.02 -13.23 -9.97
N ARG A 49 -12.10 -14.19 -10.91
CA ARG A 49 -11.05 -15.17 -11.16
C ARG A 49 -9.71 -14.50 -11.46
N GLN A 50 -9.71 -13.50 -12.34
CA GLN A 50 -8.52 -12.71 -12.65
C GLN A 50 -8.00 -11.95 -11.43
N ARG A 51 -8.88 -11.35 -10.62
CA ARG A 51 -8.51 -10.62 -9.41
C ARG A 51 -7.81 -11.54 -8.39
N LEU A 52 -8.38 -12.70 -8.10
CA LEU A 52 -7.78 -13.67 -7.18
C LEU A 52 -6.44 -14.22 -7.69
N ALA A 53 -6.33 -14.49 -9.00
CA ALA A 53 -5.07 -14.86 -9.63
C ALA A 53 -4.01 -13.77 -9.48
N THR A 54 -4.37 -12.50 -9.71
CA THR A 54 -3.46 -11.37 -9.53
C THR A 54 -3.00 -11.24 -8.08
N MET A 55 -3.89 -11.40 -7.10
CA MET A 55 -3.53 -11.38 -5.68
C MET A 55 -2.49 -12.45 -5.35
N ALA A 56 -2.65 -13.68 -5.84
CA ALA A 56 -1.67 -14.75 -5.62
C ALA A 56 -0.32 -14.44 -6.27
N LEU A 57 -0.31 -13.94 -7.50
CA LEU A 57 0.92 -13.55 -8.18
C LEU A 57 1.62 -12.35 -7.50
N ASN A 58 0.85 -11.40 -6.98
CA ASN A 58 1.39 -10.28 -6.21
C ASN A 58 2.01 -10.79 -4.92
N ALA A 59 1.34 -11.68 -4.18
CA ALA A 59 1.86 -12.30 -2.97
C ALA A 59 3.20 -13.01 -3.20
N ASP A 60 3.32 -13.79 -4.28
CA ASP A 60 4.59 -14.44 -4.67
C ASP A 60 5.70 -13.43 -4.98
N ARG A 61 5.41 -12.40 -5.79
CA ARG A 61 6.41 -11.39 -6.19
C ARG A 61 6.96 -10.59 -5.00
N LEU A 62 6.08 -10.24 -4.06
CA LEU A 62 6.48 -9.61 -2.79
C LEU A 62 7.19 -10.59 -1.84
N ARG A 63 7.08 -11.90 -2.07
CA ARG A 63 7.57 -12.98 -1.20
C ARG A 63 6.91 -12.91 0.18
N LEU A 64 5.58 -12.80 0.18
CA LEU A 64 4.80 -12.75 1.41
C LEU A 64 4.96 -14.06 2.21
N ARG A 65 4.96 -13.92 3.54
CA ARG A 65 4.94 -15.04 4.49
C ARG A 65 3.77 -14.85 5.45
N GLY A 66 3.36 -15.95 6.10
CA GLY A 66 2.25 -15.92 7.05
C GLY A 66 0.91 -15.50 6.42
N VAL A 67 0.73 -15.79 5.12
CA VAL A 67 -0.51 -15.43 4.43
C VAL A 67 -1.64 -16.35 4.89
N THR A 68 -2.63 -15.78 5.58
CA THR A 68 -3.84 -16.50 6.00
C THR A 68 -5.05 -15.64 5.69
N VAL A 69 -6.21 -16.28 5.45
CA VAL A 69 -7.50 -15.60 5.32
C VAL A 69 -8.48 -16.34 6.23
N THR A 70 -8.96 -15.67 7.27
CA THR A 70 -9.80 -16.27 8.30
C THR A 70 -11.08 -15.46 8.44
N SER A 71 -12.24 -16.11 8.27
CA SER A 71 -13.55 -15.48 8.51
C SER A 71 -13.70 -15.08 9.99
N VAL A 72 -14.13 -13.85 10.26
CA VAL A 72 -14.33 -13.34 11.62
C VAL A 72 -15.78 -13.39 12.10
N ALA A 73 -16.73 -13.63 11.18
CA ALA A 73 -18.16 -13.75 11.47
C ALA A 73 -18.82 -14.78 10.54
N PRO A 74 -20.01 -15.30 10.89
CA PRO A 74 -20.85 -16.04 9.96
C PRO A 74 -21.25 -15.16 8.76
N PRO A 75 -21.48 -15.74 7.56
CA PRO A 75 -21.96 -14.99 6.40
C PRO A 75 -23.31 -14.31 6.66
N GLY A 76 -23.47 -13.10 6.14
CA GLY A 76 -24.74 -12.39 6.06
C GLY A 76 -25.73 -13.09 5.11
N ALA A 77 -26.99 -12.64 5.12
CA ALA A 77 -28.02 -13.19 4.24
C ALA A 77 -27.73 -12.98 2.74
N ASP A 78 -26.92 -11.96 2.44
CA ASP A 78 -26.38 -11.61 1.13
C ASP A 78 -25.10 -12.38 0.77
N GLY A 79 -24.61 -13.25 1.66
CA GLY A 79 -23.37 -14.00 1.47
C GLY A 79 -22.10 -13.21 1.79
N ALA A 80 -22.22 -11.98 2.29
CA ALA A 80 -21.07 -11.18 2.72
C ALA A 80 -20.44 -11.78 3.99
N VAL A 81 -19.13 -11.98 3.98
CA VAL A 81 -18.38 -12.44 5.15
C VAL A 81 -17.14 -11.58 5.36
N ALA A 82 -17.05 -10.97 6.54
CA ALA A 82 -15.84 -10.32 6.97
C ALA A 82 -14.76 -11.37 7.25
N ALA A 83 -13.56 -11.13 6.73
CA ALA A 83 -12.39 -11.97 6.93
C ALA A 83 -11.16 -11.12 7.23
N THR A 84 -10.30 -11.64 8.11
CA THR A 84 -8.98 -11.08 8.35
C THR A 84 -7.97 -11.76 7.44
N VAL A 85 -7.23 -10.96 6.67
CA VAL A 85 -6.04 -11.40 5.96
C VAL A 85 -4.80 -11.02 6.75
N THR A 86 -3.91 -11.97 7.00
CA THR A 86 -2.60 -11.72 7.63
C THR A 86 -1.49 -11.90 6.59
N TRP A 87 -0.40 -11.14 6.69
CA TRP A 87 0.80 -11.37 5.88
C TRP A 87 2.02 -10.65 6.48
N GLN A 88 3.21 -10.96 5.97
CA GLN A 88 4.43 -10.24 6.27
C GLN A 88 5.31 -10.19 5.02
N VAL A 89 5.99 -9.08 4.78
CA VAL A 89 7.15 -8.99 3.89
C VAL A 89 8.42 -9.08 4.77
N PRO A 90 9.07 -10.25 4.94
CA PRO A 90 10.13 -10.41 5.95
C PRO A 90 11.33 -9.48 5.79
N ALA A 91 11.58 -9.01 4.56
CA ALA A 91 12.65 -8.06 4.27
C ALA A 91 12.37 -6.64 4.79
N ILE A 92 11.11 -6.32 5.09
CA ILE A 92 10.64 -4.98 5.41
C ILE A 92 9.99 -4.95 6.79
N ASP A 93 9.00 -5.82 7.00
CA ASP A 93 8.10 -5.77 8.14
C ASP A 93 8.72 -6.48 9.35
N PRO A 94 8.77 -5.83 10.53
CA PRO A 94 9.25 -6.49 11.75
C PRO A 94 8.27 -7.57 12.22
N ASP A 95 6.96 -7.32 12.09
CA ASP A 95 5.88 -8.17 12.58
C ASP A 95 4.84 -8.43 11.49
N PRO A 96 4.04 -9.51 11.60
CA PRO A 96 2.89 -9.74 10.73
C PRO A 96 1.88 -8.58 10.77
N ILE A 97 1.33 -8.28 9.61
CA ILE A 97 0.30 -7.26 9.39
C ILE A 97 -1.03 -7.97 9.18
N SER A 98 -2.11 -7.37 9.65
CA SER A 98 -3.47 -7.81 9.36
C SER A 98 -4.30 -6.70 8.73
N SER A 99 -5.22 -7.07 7.83
CA SER A 99 -6.26 -6.20 7.30
C SER A 99 -7.58 -6.95 7.25
N THR A 100 -8.69 -6.21 7.31
CA THR A 100 -10.01 -6.76 7.06
C THR A 100 -10.33 -6.67 5.58
N LEU A 101 -10.96 -7.71 5.04
CA LEU A 101 -11.60 -7.73 3.74
C LEU A 101 -12.99 -8.35 3.88
N THR A 102 -13.88 -8.02 2.96
CA THR A 102 -15.20 -8.64 2.84
C THR A 102 -15.19 -9.54 1.61
N LEU A 103 -15.46 -10.83 1.81
CA LEU A 103 -15.73 -11.74 0.70
C LEU A 103 -17.23 -11.82 0.50
N HIS A 104 -17.68 -11.62 -0.73
CA HIS A 104 -19.07 -11.92 -1.11
C HIS A 104 -19.11 -13.32 -1.69
N LEU A 105 -19.83 -14.22 -1.04
CA LEU A 105 -19.88 -15.64 -1.38
C LEU A 105 -21.21 -16.02 -2.02
N VAL A 106 -21.13 -16.82 -3.08
CA VAL A 106 -22.30 -17.35 -3.81
C VAL A 106 -22.24 -18.87 -3.89
N VAL A 107 -23.38 -19.51 -4.13
CA VAL A 107 -23.46 -20.96 -4.38
C VAL A 107 -23.75 -21.19 -5.87
N ALA A 108 -22.75 -21.63 -6.62
CA ALA A 108 -22.87 -22.02 -8.03
C ALA A 108 -22.43 -23.48 -8.20
N GLY A 109 -23.28 -24.40 -7.73
CA GLY A 109 -22.95 -25.83 -7.53
C GLY A 109 -22.06 -26.08 -6.30
N HIS A 110 -21.07 -25.23 -6.06
CA HIS A 110 -20.28 -25.12 -4.83
C HIS A 110 -20.08 -23.65 -4.46
N VAL A 111 -19.57 -23.39 -3.26
CA VAL A 111 -19.31 -22.02 -2.80
C VAL A 111 -18.18 -21.41 -3.61
N ARG A 112 -18.39 -20.17 -4.08
CA ARG A 112 -17.43 -19.39 -4.86
C ARG A 112 -17.36 -17.96 -4.33
N VAL A 113 -16.24 -17.31 -4.56
CA VAL A 113 -16.05 -15.88 -4.29
C VAL A 113 -16.59 -15.10 -5.48
N ALA A 114 -17.54 -14.23 -5.24
CA ALA A 114 -18.13 -13.37 -6.26
C ALA A 114 -17.69 -11.91 -6.15
N ALA A 115 -17.20 -11.48 -4.99
CA ALA A 115 -16.46 -10.23 -4.88
C ALA A 115 -15.49 -10.27 -3.69
N VAL A 116 -14.49 -9.41 -3.76
CA VAL A 116 -13.57 -9.10 -2.65
C VAL A 116 -13.60 -7.60 -2.47
N GLU A 117 -13.88 -7.14 -1.27
CA GLU A 117 -13.91 -5.72 -0.93
C GLU A 117 -12.98 -5.46 0.23
N THR A 118 -12.42 -4.26 0.27
CA THR A 118 -11.55 -3.80 1.34
C THR A 118 -12.11 -2.49 1.86
N GLU A 119 -12.12 -2.32 3.16
CA GLU A 119 -12.58 -1.10 3.82
C GLU A 119 -11.36 -0.28 4.28
N GLY A 120 -11.43 1.03 4.08
CA GLY A 120 -10.33 1.93 4.39
C GLY A 120 -9.09 1.65 3.53
N GLN A 121 -7.95 1.44 4.19
CA GLN A 121 -6.68 1.21 3.51
C GLN A 121 -6.66 -0.14 2.78
N THR A 122 -6.34 -0.09 1.48
CA THR A 122 -6.21 -1.27 0.62
C THR A 122 -4.75 -1.49 0.19
N PRO A 123 -4.01 -2.41 0.84
CA PRO A 123 -2.64 -2.75 0.47
C PRO A 123 -2.49 -3.01 -1.03
N LEU A 124 -1.44 -2.47 -1.67
CA LEU A 124 -1.29 -2.53 -3.13
C LEU A 124 -1.32 -3.97 -3.69
N TRP A 125 -0.83 -4.96 -2.94
CA TRP A 125 -0.82 -6.35 -3.36
C TRP A 125 -2.23 -7.00 -3.41
N LEU A 126 -3.20 -6.46 -2.67
CA LEU A 126 -4.62 -6.87 -2.68
C LEU A 126 -5.43 -6.17 -3.79
N GLN A 127 -4.87 -5.12 -4.39
CA GLN A 127 -5.52 -4.40 -5.48
C GLN A 127 -5.48 -5.20 -6.79
N ALA A 128 -6.30 -4.79 -7.76
CA ALA A 128 -6.55 -5.55 -8.99
C ALA A 128 -5.36 -5.59 -9.97
N ASP A 129 -4.41 -4.67 -9.84
CA ASP A 129 -3.30 -4.55 -10.80
C ASP A 129 -2.11 -5.45 -10.43
N PRO A 130 -1.50 -6.11 -11.44
CA PRO A 130 -0.29 -6.88 -11.23
C PRO A 130 0.90 -5.97 -10.96
N VAL A 131 1.77 -6.39 -10.04
CA VAL A 131 2.97 -5.62 -9.67
C VAL A 131 4.26 -6.25 -10.17
N HIS A 132 5.30 -5.44 -10.26
CA HIS A 132 6.70 -5.82 -10.40
C HIS A 132 7.47 -5.35 -9.17
N VAL A 133 8.38 -6.19 -8.65
CA VAL A 133 9.15 -5.87 -7.45
C VAL A 133 10.63 -5.71 -7.78
N ARG A 134 11.16 -4.51 -7.53
CA ARG A 134 12.60 -4.22 -7.60
C ARG A 134 13.20 -4.20 -6.20
N ARG A 135 14.14 -5.10 -5.94
CA ARG A 135 14.93 -5.09 -4.69
C ARG A 135 16.21 -4.28 -4.87
N ALA A 136 16.56 -3.50 -3.85
CA ALA A 136 17.63 -2.52 -3.89
C ALA A 136 18.32 -2.42 -2.52
N GLY A 137 19.15 -3.42 -2.20
CA GLY A 137 19.73 -3.54 -0.86
C GLY A 137 18.65 -3.90 0.17
N ALA A 138 18.54 -3.11 1.24
CA ALA A 138 17.48 -3.25 2.25
C ALA A 138 16.13 -2.62 1.81
N ALA A 139 16.11 -1.92 0.68
CA ALA A 139 14.89 -1.33 0.13
C ALA A 139 14.22 -2.23 -0.92
N MET A 140 12.91 -2.08 -1.04
CA MET A 140 12.05 -2.70 -2.03
C MET A 140 11.19 -1.63 -2.69
N VAL A 141 11.09 -1.67 -4.02
CA VAL A 141 10.14 -0.85 -4.78
C VAL A 141 9.14 -1.75 -5.49
N VAL A 142 7.86 -1.54 -5.23
CA VAL A 142 6.73 -2.18 -5.88
C VAL A 142 6.21 -1.23 -6.96
N LEU A 143 6.15 -1.69 -8.20
CA LEU A 143 5.80 -0.91 -9.38
C LEU A 143 4.66 -1.59 -10.14
N PRO A 144 3.90 -0.88 -10.98
CA PRO A 144 2.96 -1.53 -11.89
C PRO A 144 3.70 -2.44 -12.86
N ALA A 145 3.20 -3.65 -13.12
CA ALA A 145 3.88 -4.63 -13.97
C ALA A 145 4.09 -4.15 -15.41
N ARG A 146 3.25 -3.22 -15.89
CA ARG A 146 3.33 -2.61 -17.24
C ARG A 146 4.43 -1.54 -17.37
N SER A 147 5.17 -1.25 -16.32
CA SER A 147 6.23 -0.22 -16.31
C SER A 147 7.60 -0.74 -15.84
N PRO A 148 8.10 -1.90 -16.32
CA PRO A 148 9.32 -2.51 -15.79
C PRO A 148 10.58 -1.66 -16.07
N GLY A 149 10.57 -0.84 -17.14
CA GLY A 149 11.66 0.07 -17.51
C GLY A 149 11.95 1.15 -16.46
N LEU A 150 10.99 1.47 -15.59
CA LEU A 150 11.17 2.42 -14.48
C LEU A 150 11.94 1.81 -13.30
N GLY A 151 12.08 0.48 -13.24
CA GLY A 151 12.65 -0.22 -12.10
C GLY A 151 14.12 0.09 -11.82
N GLY A 152 14.92 0.34 -12.87
CA GLY A 152 16.33 0.69 -12.70
C GLY A 152 16.51 2.04 -11.99
N ASP A 153 15.70 3.02 -12.36
CA ASP A 153 15.74 4.34 -11.76
C ASP A 153 15.15 4.35 -10.35
N ALA A 154 14.00 3.70 -10.17
CA ALA A 154 13.35 3.61 -8.86
C ALA A 154 14.25 2.94 -7.81
N GLY A 155 14.98 1.87 -8.19
CA GLY A 155 15.94 1.22 -7.29
C GLY A 155 17.13 2.11 -6.91
N ARG A 156 17.57 3.02 -7.80
CA ARG A 156 18.62 4.00 -7.46
C ARG A 156 18.07 5.08 -6.51
N GLN A 157 16.87 5.58 -6.78
CA GLN A 157 16.20 6.56 -5.92
C GLN A 157 16.00 6.00 -4.50
N ALA A 158 15.53 4.75 -4.38
CA ALA A 158 15.37 4.08 -3.09
C ALA A 158 16.70 3.95 -2.32
N ARG A 159 17.78 3.50 -2.97
CA ARG A 159 19.11 3.42 -2.33
C ARG A 159 19.61 4.79 -1.87
N ARG A 160 19.35 5.83 -2.66
CA ARG A 160 19.73 7.20 -2.30
C ARG A 160 18.97 7.69 -1.08
N ALA A 161 17.65 7.50 -1.04
CA ALA A 161 16.84 7.85 0.13
C ALA A 161 17.36 7.14 1.40
N VAL A 162 17.64 5.83 1.32
CA VAL A 162 18.23 5.08 2.44
C VAL A 162 19.58 5.66 2.87
N ALA A 163 20.46 6.02 1.93
CA ALA A 163 21.76 6.60 2.24
C ALA A 163 21.63 7.98 2.91
N THR A 164 20.75 8.85 2.40
CA THR A 164 20.47 10.17 2.99
C THR A 164 20.00 10.05 4.43
N VAL A 165 19.03 9.18 4.70
CA VAL A 165 18.52 8.99 6.06
C VAL A 165 19.61 8.41 6.97
N ARG A 166 20.38 7.42 6.52
CA ARG A 166 21.46 6.81 7.33
C ARG A 166 22.61 7.77 7.65
N ALA A 167 22.80 8.84 6.89
CA ALA A 167 23.77 9.88 7.23
C ALA A 167 23.41 10.61 8.53
N VAL A 168 22.13 10.61 8.92
CA VAL A 168 21.62 11.20 10.18
C VAL A 168 21.25 10.12 11.19
N LEU A 169 20.66 9.02 10.73
CA LEU A 169 20.17 7.88 11.53
C LEU A 169 20.96 6.61 11.18
N PRO A 170 22.24 6.48 11.57
CA PRO A 170 23.11 5.38 11.14
C PRO A 170 22.68 4.01 11.67
N ARG A 171 21.87 3.97 12.74
CA ARG A 171 21.33 2.73 13.31
C ARG A 171 20.10 2.22 12.57
N TRP A 172 19.49 3.00 11.68
CA TRP A 172 18.33 2.55 10.93
C TRP A 172 18.74 1.46 9.92
N PRO A 173 18.09 0.27 9.95
CA PRO A 173 18.46 -0.84 9.08
C PRO A 173 18.15 -0.58 7.60
N GLY A 174 17.52 0.53 7.24
CA GLY A 174 17.24 0.89 5.84
C GLY A 174 16.16 0.02 5.20
N ARG A 175 15.34 -0.66 6.01
CA ARG A 175 14.16 -1.40 5.57
C ARG A 175 13.13 -0.40 5.09
N LEU A 176 12.98 -0.30 3.77
CA LEU A 176 12.13 0.69 3.12
C LEU A 176 11.34 0.02 2.01
N ALA A 177 10.02 0.06 2.09
CA ALA A 177 9.13 -0.32 1.00
C ALA A 177 8.53 0.93 0.37
N ILE A 178 8.78 1.10 -0.93
CA ILE A 178 8.18 2.14 -1.76
C ILE A 178 7.17 1.46 -2.68
N GLU A 179 5.94 1.94 -2.71
CA GLU A 179 4.86 1.40 -3.52
C GLU A 179 4.44 2.47 -4.53
N VAL A 180 4.36 2.09 -5.81
CA VAL A 180 3.91 2.95 -6.90
C VAL A 180 2.66 2.32 -7.51
N PRO A 181 1.48 2.76 -7.07
CA PRO A 181 0.20 2.45 -7.69
C PRO A 181 0.16 2.81 -9.18
N SER A 182 -0.74 2.17 -9.92
CA SER A 182 -0.93 2.41 -11.37
C SER A 182 -1.69 3.71 -11.67
N THR A 183 -2.50 4.18 -10.72
CA THR A 183 -3.42 5.31 -10.86
C THR A 183 -3.54 6.10 -9.56
N VAL A 184 -4.05 7.33 -9.63
CA VAL A 184 -4.36 8.15 -8.43
C VAL A 184 -5.41 7.48 -7.55
N ALA A 185 -6.44 6.85 -8.14
CA ALA A 185 -7.45 6.11 -7.37
C ALA A 185 -6.85 4.92 -6.60
N SER A 186 -5.93 4.18 -7.22
CA SER A 186 -5.19 3.08 -6.57
C SER A 186 -4.26 3.60 -5.46
N TYR A 187 -3.70 4.81 -5.62
CA TYR A 187 -2.94 5.53 -4.61
C TYR A 187 -3.81 5.95 -3.41
N GLU A 188 -4.95 6.59 -3.62
CA GLU A 188 -5.85 6.97 -2.53
C GLU A 188 -6.42 5.74 -1.81
N ALA A 189 -6.76 4.68 -2.55
CA ALA A 189 -7.14 3.39 -1.95
C ALA A 189 -6.02 2.79 -1.08
N ALA A 190 -4.75 2.90 -1.49
CA ALA A 190 -3.62 2.44 -0.69
C ALA A 190 -3.38 3.28 0.58
N LEU A 191 -3.89 4.51 0.62
CA LEU A 191 -3.88 5.37 1.81
C LEU A 191 -5.14 5.25 2.66
N GLY A 192 -6.21 4.63 2.13
CA GLY A 192 -7.54 4.69 2.75
C GLY A 192 -8.18 6.08 2.67
N ALA A 193 -7.74 6.90 1.73
CA ALA A 193 -8.21 8.27 1.52
C ALA A 193 -9.47 8.30 0.63
N SER A 194 -10.31 9.30 0.84
CA SER A 194 -11.45 9.55 -0.03
C SER A 194 -11.01 10.08 -1.40
N PRO A 195 -11.81 9.90 -2.48
CA PRO A 195 -11.47 10.40 -3.80
C PRO A 195 -11.17 11.90 -3.80
N GLY A 196 -9.95 12.27 -4.21
CA GLY A 196 -9.47 13.65 -4.31
C GLY A 196 -8.87 14.23 -3.02
N GLU A 197 -8.93 13.52 -1.88
CA GLU A 197 -8.45 14.02 -0.59
C GLU A 197 -6.92 14.20 -0.56
N ARG A 198 -6.18 13.35 -1.29
CA ARG A 198 -4.70 13.31 -1.26
C ARG A 198 -4.10 13.41 -2.65
N ALA A 199 -4.90 13.81 -3.65
CA ALA A 199 -4.50 13.82 -5.06
C ALA A 199 -3.33 14.76 -5.39
N ASP A 200 -3.07 15.76 -4.55
CA ASP A 200 -1.99 16.75 -4.73
C ASP A 200 -0.68 16.36 -4.03
N ASP A 201 -0.68 15.33 -3.18
CA ASP A 201 0.52 14.86 -2.50
C ASP A 201 1.37 14.01 -3.43
N ALA A 202 2.67 14.28 -3.50
CA ALA A 202 3.59 13.55 -4.38
C ALA A 202 3.88 12.13 -3.88
N ALA A 203 3.97 11.96 -2.56
CA ALA A 203 4.12 10.68 -1.89
C ALA A 203 3.67 10.83 -0.44
N VAL A 204 3.28 9.72 0.19
CA VAL A 204 2.87 9.68 1.60
C VAL A 204 3.39 8.42 2.25
N THR A 205 3.95 8.56 3.45
CA THR A 205 4.23 7.45 4.34
C THR A 205 2.98 7.05 5.09
N THR A 206 2.53 5.82 4.88
CA THR A 206 1.39 5.24 5.60
C THR A 206 1.84 4.01 6.38
N THR A 207 1.17 3.73 7.50
CA THR A 207 1.45 2.56 8.34
C THR A 207 0.32 1.56 8.19
N LEU A 208 0.67 0.33 7.80
CA LEU A 208 -0.31 -0.74 7.65
C LEU A 208 -0.66 -1.32 9.03
N GLY A 209 -1.96 -1.54 9.29
CA GLY A 209 -2.46 -1.98 10.60
C GLY A 209 -2.70 -0.81 11.55
N ASP A 210 -2.74 -1.07 12.86
CA ASP A 210 -2.91 -0.02 13.87
C ASP A 210 -1.68 0.91 13.90
N PRO A 211 -1.81 2.20 13.56
CA PRO A 211 -0.67 3.11 13.47
C PRO A 211 0.02 3.39 14.80
N SER A 212 -0.64 3.13 15.94
CA SER A 212 -0.03 3.31 17.27
C SER A 212 0.97 2.20 17.61
N THR A 213 0.71 0.98 17.13
CA THR A 213 1.47 -0.22 17.50
C THR A 213 2.29 -0.79 16.34
N SER A 214 1.82 -0.67 15.11
CA SER A 214 2.51 -1.17 13.92
C SER A 214 3.75 -0.34 13.59
N ARG A 215 4.74 -1.01 13.00
CA ARG A 215 5.98 -0.41 12.46
C ARG A 215 6.18 -0.77 10.99
N SER A 216 5.12 -1.26 10.35
CA SER A 216 5.12 -1.73 8.97
C SER A 216 4.63 -0.64 8.03
N SER A 217 5.47 0.37 7.81
CA SER A 217 5.14 1.51 6.96
C SER A 217 5.49 1.27 5.49
N ARG A 218 4.78 1.98 4.60
CA ARG A 218 4.99 2.04 3.15
C ARG A 218 5.08 3.50 2.75
N VAL A 219 6.03 3.81 1.86
CA VAL A 219 6.01 5.08 1.12
C VAL A 219 5.21 4.85 -0.15
N VAL A 220 4.01 5.41 -0.25
CA VAL A 220 3.16 5.28 -1.43
C VAL A 220 3.35 6.52 -2.30
N ILE A 221 3.75 6.33 -3.56
CA ILE A 221 3.98 7.42 -4.51
C ILE A 221 2.71 7.69 -5.29
N ASN A 222 2.31 8.97 -5.40
CA ASN A 222 1.30 9.38 -6.34
C ASN A 222 1.90 9.42 -7.76
N PRO A 223 1.49 8.54 -8.69
CA PRO A 223 2.12 8.44 -10.00
C PRO A 223 1.95 9.70 -10.85
N GLY A 224 0.89 10.50 -10.63
CA GLY A 224 0.63 11.73 -11.37
C GLY A 224 1.52 12.89 -10.91
N VAL A 225 1.52 13.18 -9.61
CA VAL A 225 2.26 14.31 -9.04
C VAL A 225 3.77 14.03 -9.02
N PHE A 226 4.19 12.84 -8.60
CA PHE A 226 5.62 12.53 -8.49
C PHE A 226 6.35 12.56 -9.84
N ALA A 227 5.66 12.21 -10.92
CA ALA A 227 6.19 12.27 -12.27
C ALA A 227 6.43 13.70 -12.76
N SER A 228 5.71 14.71 -12.25
CA SER A 228 5.91 16.11 -12.65
C SER A 228 7.11 16.77 -11.93
N LEU A 229 7.54 16.20 -10.80
CA LEU A 229 8.66 16.72 -10.03
C LEU A 229 9.99 16.63 -10.79
N SER A 230 10.85 17.63 -10.55
CA SER A 230 12.24 17.60 -10.98
C SER A 230 13.01 16.42 -10.34
N PRO A 231 14.14 15.98 -10.91
CA PRO A 231 14.98 14.96 -10.29
C PRO A 231 15.43 15.33 -8.87
N LEU A 232 15.61 16.62 -8.56
CA LEU A 232 15.90 17.05 -7.21
C LEU A 232 14.68 16.93 -6.30
N GLY A 233 13.50 17.38 -6.74
CA GLY A 233 12.26 17.30 -5.96
C GLY A 233 11.93 15.86 -5.57
N ARG A 234 12.03 14.90 -6.52
CA ARG A 234 11.84 13.47 -6.22
C ARG A 234 12.78 12.95 -5.14
N ARG A 235 14.04 13.42 -5.14
CA ARG A 235 15.05 13.00 -4.15
C ARG A 235 14.74 13.55 -2.77
N VAL A 236 14.29 14.79 -2.68
CA VAL A 236 13.86 15.42 -1.42
C VAL A 236 12.64 14.70 -0.87
N VAL A 237 11.57 14.55 -1.67
CA VAL A 237 10.34 13.86 -1.25
C VAL A 237 10.62 12.44 -0.76
N LEU A 238 11.40 11.64 -1.49
CA LEU A 238 11.68 10.26 -1.05
C LEU A 238 12.54 10.19 0.21
N ALA A 239 13.45 11.16 0.43
CA ALA A 239 14.23 11.22 1.66
C ALA A 239 13.37 11.65 2.86
N HIS A 240 12.42 12.57 2.63
CA HIS A 240 11.41 12.99 3.61
C HIS A 240 10.57 11.80 4.07
N GLU A 241 9.93 11.12 3.13
CA GLU A 241 9.08 9.96 3.43
C GLU A 241 9.89 8.80 4.03
N ALA A 242 11.11 8.55 3.57
CA ALA A 242 11.97 7.54 4.18
C ALA A 242 12.36 7.89 5.62
N THR A 243 12.43 9.19 5.97
CA THR A 243 12.67 9.63 7.34
C THR A 243 11.49 9.30 8.24
N HIS A 244 10.25 9.50 7.76
CA HIS A 244 9.03 9.08 8.48
C HIS A 244 9.00 7.58 8.79
N VAL A 245 9.43 6.76 7.83
CA VAL A 245 9.61 5.31 8.06
C VAL A 245 10.67 5.04 9.13
N ALA A 246 11.83 5.69 9.02
CA ALA A 246 12.97 5.47 9.92
C ALA A 246 12.70 5.90 11.36
N THR A 247 11.85 6.91 11.57
CA THR A 247 11.47 7.43 12.88
C THR A 247 10.16 6.86 13.41
N SER A 248 9.47 6.01 12.63
CA SER A 248 8.12 5.51 12.96
C SER A 248 7.15 6.65 13.25
N ALA A 249 7.15 7.67 12.38
CA ALA A 249 6.47 8.95 12.58
C ALA A 249 5.00 8.82 13.01
N ALA A 250 4.26 7.87 12.44
CA ALA A 250 2.85 7.62 12.76
C ALA A 250 2.59 7.27 14.24
N ALA A 251 3.58 6.67 14.92
CA ALA A 251 3.50 6.30 16.34
C ALA A 251 4.29 7.27 17.25
N SER A 252 4.85 8.34 16.68
CA SER A 252 5.70 9.27 17.42
C SER A 252 4.86 10.16 18.33
N PRO A 253 5.20 10.28 19.63
CA PRO A 253 4.54 11.23 20.54
C PRO A 253 5.04 12.68 20.34
N ALA A 254 6.02 12.89 19.45
CA ALA A 254 6.56 14.21 19.18
C ALA A 254 5.50 15.12 18.54
N PRO A 255 5.54 16.44 18.82
CA PRO A 255 4.64 17.37 18.15
C PRO A 255 4.90 17.39 16.64
N LEU A 256 3.84 17.61 15.85
CA LEU A 256 3.89 17.53 14.39
C LEU A 256 5.02 18.37 13.77
N TRP A 257 5.26 19.58 14.28
CA TRP A 257 6.32 20.45 13.77
C TRP A 257 7.71 19.81 13.85
N LEU A 258 7.96 18.98 14.86
CA LEU A 258 9.24 18.29 15.03
C LEU A 258 9.31 17.06 14.12
N VAL A 259 8.20 16.35 13.93
CA VAL A 259 8.12 15.19 13.03
C VAL A 259 8.38 15.62 11.59
N GLU A 260 7.64 16.62 11.09
CA GLU A 260 7.82 17.13 9.73
C GLU A 260 9.14 17.90 9.57
N GLY A 261 9.46 18.78 10.52
CA GLY A 261 10.69 19.58 10.45
C GLY A 261 11.96 18.72 10.49
N PHE A 262 11.96 17.60 11.22
CA PHE A 262 13.07 16.66 11.19
C PHE A 262 13.17 15.91 9.86
N ALA A 263 12.05 15.51 9.27
CA ALA A 263 12.03 14.89 7.94
C ALA A 263 12.56 15.86 6.86
N ASP A 264 12.15 17.14 6.91
CA ASP A 264 12.66 18.19 6.03
C ASP A 264 14.17 18.42 6.21
N TYR A 265 14.63 18.50 7.47
CA TYR A 265 16.06 18.63 7.78
C TYR A 265 16.88 17.49 7.17
N VAL A 266 16.45 16.23 7.33
CA VAL A 266 17.14 15.08 6.76
C VAL A 266 17.11 15.14 5.22
N ALA A 267 15.96 15.47 4.62
CA ALA A 267 15.77 15.50 3.18
C ALA A 267 16.60 16.59 2.47
N LEU A 268 16.78 17.74 3.13
CA LEU A 268 17.46 18.92 2.59
C LEU A 268 18.93 19.02 3.01
N ARG A 269 19.42 18.20 3.95
CA ARG A 269 20.77 18.28 4.53
C ARG A 269 21.89 18.48 3.51
N ASP A 270 21.86 17.73 2.42
CA ASP A 270 22.90 17.75 1.37
C ASP A 270 22.38 18.37 0.05
N VAL A 271 21.33 19.19 0.13
CA VAL A 271 20.77 19.89 -1.01
C VAL A 271 21.10 21.38 -0.93
N ALA A 272 21.85 21.86 -1.92
CA ALA A 272 22.01 23.30 -2.12
C ALA A 272 20.71 23.87 -2.73
N VAL A 273 19.77 24.28 -1.88
CA VAL A 273 18.62 25.09 -2.28
C VAL A 273 18.96 26.55 -2.00
N PRO A 274 18.91 27.46 -2.99
CA PRO A 274 19.11 28.88 -2.74
C PRO A 274 18.14 29.38 -1.67
N GLU A 275 18.61 30.22 -0.73
CA GLU A 275 17.80 30.69 0.40
C GLU A 275 16.48 31.34 -0.04
N TRP A 276 16.49 32.09 -1.13
CA TRP A 276 15.29 32.73 -1.68
C TRP A 276 14.25 31.72 -2.18
N THR A 277 14.67 30.53 -2.61
CA THR A 277 13.75 29.45 -3.00
C THR A 277 13.13 28.79 -1.76
N SER A 278 13.94 28.50 -0.73
CA SER A 278 13.45 27.93 0.54
C SER A 278 12.53 28.90 1.29
N ALA A 279 12.83 30.20 1.26
CA ALA A 279 12.06 31.23 1.93
C ALA A 279 10.86 31.74 1.12
N ALA A 280 10.69 31.35 -0.15
CA ALA A 280 9.73 31.97 -1.07
C ALA A 280 8.30 32.06 -0.51
N GLN A 281 7.82 31.00 0.15
CA GLN A 281 6.48 31.00 0.77
C GLN A 281 6.39 31.94 1.96
N LEU A 282 7.40 31.96 2.83
CA LEU A 282 7.49 32.87 3.97
C LEU A 282 7.63 34.32 3.50
N SER A 283 8.49 34.59 2.51
CA SER A 283 8.63 35.90 1.86
C SER A 283 7.30 36.38 1.26
N ALA A 284 6.55 35.49 0.60
CA ALA A 284 5.21 35.83 0.08
C ALA A 284 4.18 36.06 1.21
N GLN A 285 4.29 35.37 2.34
CA GLN A 285 3.44 35.64 3.51
C GLN A 285 3.76 36.97 4.18
N VAL A 286 5.06 37.28 4.39
CA VAL A 286 5.52 38.56 4.92
C VAL A 286 5.10 39.70 4.00
N ALA A 287 5.33 39.58 2.69
CA ALA A 287 4.91 40.58 1.71
C ALA A 287 3.38 40.83 1.70
N ARG A 288 2.58 39.84 2.10
CA ARG A 288 1.11 39.98 2.23
C ARG A 288 0.66 40.54 3.57
N ARG A 289 1.47 40.42 4.63
CA ARG A 289 1.05 40.71 6.01
C ARG A 289 1.74 41.92 6.65
N GLY A 290 2.80 42.46 6.06
CA GLY A 290 3.51 43.65 6.55
C GLY A 290 4.46 43.32 7.70
#